data_AF-A0A4Q0ZNT2-F1
#
_entry.id   AF-A0A4Q0ZNT2-F1
#
_cell.length_a   1.000
_cell.length_b   1.000
_cell.length_c   1.000
_cell.angle_alpha   90.00
_cell.angle_beta   90.00
_cell.angle_gamma   90.00
#
_symmetry.space_group_name_H-M   'P 1'
#
loop_
_entity.id
_entity.type
_entity.pdbx_description
1 polymer ?
#
loop_
_entity_poly.entity_id
_entity_poly.type
_entity_poly.pdbx_seq_one_letter_code
_entity_poly.pdbx_strand_id
1 'polypeptide(L)' 'MGKITEKDIIDSIADACQYISFYHPEDFVKGMVEAYEKEESEAAKNAIGQILINSKMCA' A
#
# COMPACT_ATOMS: atom_id res chain seq x y z
N MET A 1 27.61 -1.12 -19.07
CA MET A 1 26.20 -1.55 -18.84
C MET A 1 26.05 -2.96 -19.39
N GLY A 2 25.58 -3.91 -18.58
CA GLY A 2 25.35 -5.29 -19.02
C GLY A 2 24.08 -5.41 -19.87
N LYS A 3 23.95 -6.50 -20.64
CA LYS A 3 22.73 -6.80 -21.40
C LYS A 3 21.65 -7.26 -20.42
N ILE A 4 20.48 -6.62 -20.44
CA ILE A 4 19.31 -7.04 -19.67
C ILE A 4 18.80 -8.37 -20.22
N THR A 5 18.56 -9.34 -19.34
CA THR A 5 18.05 -10.67 -19.64
C THR A 5 16.58 -10.79 -19.26
N GLU A 6 15.92 -11.84 -19.75
CA GLU A 6 14.54 -12.17 -19.35
C GLU A 6 14.42 -12.37 -17.84
N LYS A 7 15.43 -13.01 -17.23
CA LYS A 7 15.46 -13.23 -15.78
C LYS A 7 15.46 -11.92 -15.00
N ASP A 8 16.22 -10.92 -15.45
CA ASP A 8 16.26 -9.61 -14.78
C ASP A 8 14.88 -8.95 -14.78
N ILE A 9 14.10 -9.11 -15.86
CA ILE A 9 12.74 -8.58 -15.95
C ILE A 9 11.81 -9.35 -15.00
N ILE A 10 11.84 -10.68 -15.01
CA ILE A 10 11.02 -11.53 -14.14
C ILE A 10 11.27 -11.18 -12.67
N ASP A 11 12.53 -11.14 -12.26
CA ASP A 11 12.92 -10.85 -10.88
C ASP A 11 12.48 -9.43 -10.49
N SER A 12 12.69 -8.43 -11.36
CA SER A 12 12.28 -7.05 -11.07
C SER A 12 10.77 -6.86 -10.91
N ILE A 13 9.97 -7.55 -11.72
CA ILE A 13 8.50 -7.51 -11.62
C ILE A 13 8.05 -8.24 -10.36
N ALA A 14 8.65 -9.39 -10.04
CA ALA A 14 8.33 -10.13 -8.83
C ALA A 14 8.62 -9.29 -7.58
N ASP A 15 9.78 -8.65 -7.52
CA ASP A 15 10.18 -7.75 -6.43
C ASP A 15 9.24 -6.54 -6.31
N ALA A 16 8.86 -5.94 -7.45
CA ALA A 16 7.90 -4.85 -7.47
C ALA A 16 6.55 -5.31 -6.92
N CYS A 17 5.97 -6.40 -7.43
CA CYS A 17 4.70 -6.97 -6.98
C CYS A 17 4.72 -7.31 -5.48
N GLN A 18 5.82 -7.87 -4.99
CA GLN A 18 6.03 -8.13 -3.58
C GLN A 18 5.97 -6.80 -2.82
N TYR A 19 6.78 -5.80 -3.19
CA TYR A 19 6.81 -4.49 -2.54
C TYR A 19 5.44 -3.80 -2.43
N ILE A 20 4.68 -3.69 -3.53
CA ILE A 20 3.35 -3.04 -3.52
C ILE A 20 2.29 -3.83 -2.73
N SER A 21 2.52 -5.12 -2.43
CA SER A 21 1.55 -5.91 -1.66
C SER A 21 1.54 -5.61 -0.16
N PHE A 22 2.60 -4.99 0.38
CA PHE A 22 2.71 -4.65 1.80
C PHE A 22 3.07 -3.19 2.07
N TYR A 23 3.70 -2.49 1.12
CA TYR A 23 4.07 -1.09 1.32
C TYR A 23 2.97 -0.14 0.86
N HIS A 24 2.50 0.71 1.78
CA HIS A 24 1.59 1.81 1.47
C HIS A 24 2.35 3.13 1.45
N PRO A 25 2.28 3.92 0.36
CA PRO A 25 2.97 5.19 0.29
C PRO A 25 2.36 6.22 1.26
N GLU A 26 3.16 7.20 1.67
CA GLU A 26 2.80 8.16 2.73
C GLU A 26 1.57 9.01 2.35
N ASP A 27 1.41 9.33 1.07
CA ASP A 27 0.27 10.07 0.53
C ASP A 27 -1.04 9.28 0.64
N PHE A 28 -1.01 7.97 0.36
CA PHE A 28 -2.15 7.08 0.58
C PHE A 28 -2.56 7.09 2.06
N VAL A 29 -1.60 6.91 2.98
CA VAL A 29 -1.89 6.89 4.43
C VAL A 29 -2.49 8.22 4.88
N LYS A 30 -1.92 9.35 4.45
CA LYS A 30 -2.46 10.69 4.76
C LYS A 30 -3.88 10.86 4.25
N GLY A 31 -4.16 10.47 2.99
CA GLY A 31 -5.49 10.53 2.41
C GLY A 31 -6.51 9.67 3.18
N MET A 32 -6.09 8.48 3.62
CA MET A 32 -6.94 7.60 4.42
C MET A 32 -7.22 8.15 5.83
N VAL A 33 -6.24 8.82 6.45
CA VAL A 33 -6.45 9.51 7.75
C VAL A 33 -7.45 10.66 7.58
N GLU A 34 -7.28 11.50 6.56
CA GLU A 34 -8.22 12.59 6.30
C GLU A 34 -9.65 12.07 6.02
N ALA A 35 -9.77 10.96 5.31
CA ALA A 35 -11.05 10.31 5.06
C ALA A 35 -11.66 9.78 6.37
N TYR A 36 -10.87 9.15 7.23
CA TYR A 36 -11.32 8.66 8.54
C TYR A 36 -11.87 9.79 9.42
N GLU A 37 -11.20 10.95 9.43
CA GLU A 37 -11.62 12.11 10.23
C GLU A 37 -12.93 12.72 9.75
N LYS A 38 -13.15 12.75 8.43
CA LYS A 38 -14.33 13.37 7.80
C LYS A 38 -15.53 12.43 7.63
N GLU A 39 -15.31 11.11 7.69
CA GLU A 39 -16.37 10.12 7.48
C GLU A 39 -17.39 10.11 8.63
N GLU A 40 -18.67 10.13 8.26
CA GLU A 40 -19.83 10.17 9.16
C GLU A 40 -20.47 8.79 9.34
N SER A 41 -20.35 7.91 8.34
CA SER A 41 -20.88 6.54 8.40
C SER A 41 -19.98 5.66 9.27
N GLU A 42 -20.49 5.21 10.42
CA GLU A 42 -19.77 4.33 11.35
C GLU A 42 -19.19 3.08 10.66
N ALA A 43 -19.94 2.44 9.76
CA ALA A 43 -19.46 1.27 9.05
C ALA A 43 -18.28 1.59 8.12
N ALA A 44 -18.35 2.71 7.39
CA ALA A 44 -17.28 3.15 6.50
C ALA A 44 -16.05 3.59 7.29
N LYS A 45 -16.25 4.34 8.38
CA LYS A 45 -15.19 4.79 9.27
C LYS A 45 -14.42 3.62 9.89
N ASN A 46 -15.13 2.58 10.33
CA ASN A 46 -14.52 1.35 10.83
C ASN A 46 -13.70 0.62 9.75
N ALA A 47 -14.20 0.57 8.51
CA ALA A 47 -13.46 -0.03 7.40
C ALA A 47 -12.16 0.74 7.09
N ILE A 48 -12.22 2.07 7.03
CA ILE A 48 -11.04 2.93 6.85
C ILE A 48 -10.04 2.71 8.00
N GLY A 49 -10.52 2.67 9.24
CA GLY A 49 -9.70 2.38 10.42
C GLY A 49 -8.97 1.04 10.31
N GLN A 50 -9.65 -0.01 9.82
CA GLN A 50 -9.02 -1.31 9.63
C GLN A 50 -7.94 -1.29 8.54
N ILE A 51 -8.15 -0.54 7.45
CA ILE A 51 -7.14 -0.35 6.41
C ILE A 51 -5.90 0.35 6.97
N LEU A 52 -6.08 1.38 7.80
CA LEU A 52 -4.98 2.10 8.46
C LEU A 52 -4.20 1.19 9.43
N ILE A 53 -4.91 0.37 10.22
CA ILE A 53 -4.27 -0.61 11.13
C ILE A 53 -3.45 -1.62 10.32
N ASN A 54 -4.02 -2.18 9.25
CA ASN A 54 -3.31 -3.10 8.36
C ASN A 54 -2.08 -2.43 7.73
N SER A 55 -2.20 -1.17 7.31
CA SER A 55 -1.08 -0.41 6.74
C SER A 55 0.06 -0.22 7.74
N LYS A 56 -0.24 -0.01 9.02
CA LYS A 56 0.77 0.11 10.09
C LYS A 56 1.48 -1.21 10.41
N MET A 57 0.80 -2.35 10.30
CA MET A 57 1.38 -3.66 10.59
C MET A 57 2.31 -4.17 9.47
N CYS A 58 2.11 -3.69 8.24
CA CYS A 58 2.89 -4.10 7.07
C CYS A 58 4.16 -3.25 6.83
N ALA A 59 4.37 -2.20 7.62
CA ALA A 59 5.54 -1.31 7.56
C ALA A 59 6.65 -1.73 8.53
#